data_AF-A0A7G9WJI3-F1
#
_entry.id   AF-A0A7G9WJI3-F1
#
_cell.length_a   1.000
_cell.length_b   1.000
_cell.length_c   1.000
_cell.angle_alpha   90.00
_cell.angle_beta   90.00
_cell.angle_gamma   90.00
#
_symmetry.space_group_name_H-M   'P 1'
#
loop_
_entity.id
_entity.type
_entity.pdbx_description
1 polymer ?
#
loop_
_entity_poly.entity_id
_entity_poly.type
_entity_poly.pdbx_seq_one_letter_code
_entity_poly.pdbx_strand_id
1 'polypeptide(L)' 'MKITLKAARVNAGLTQKQAAAEIGVAKETISSWERKKSYPSTGMLQKIEAAYHIPYDDIIFLSPNNALSVTA' A
#
# COMPACT_ATOMS: atom_id res chain seq x y z
N MET A 1 -5.90 7.06 12.04
CA MET A 1 -6.81 5.88 12.01
C MET A 1 -6.33 5.04 10.85
N LYS A 2 -5.87 3.81 11.07
CA LYS A 2 -5.20 3.06 9.98
C LYS A 2 -6.22 2.39 9.05
N ILE A 3 -6.04 2.52 7.74
CA ILE A 3 -6.89 1.96 6.69
C ILE A 3 -6.12 1.00 5.80
N THR A 4 -6.80 0.06 5.13
CA THR A 4 -6.12 -0.86 4.20
C THR A 4 -5.66 -0.15 2.93
N LEU A 5 -4.66 -0.71 2.23
CA LEU A 5 -4.22 -0.18 0.93
C LEU A 5 -5.35 -0.07 -0.10
N LYS A 6 -6.29 -1.03 -0.07
CA LYS A 6 -7.49 -0.99 -0.91
C LYS A 6 -8.39 0.19 -0.57
N ALA A 7 -8.60 0.45 0.73
CA ALA A 7 -9.40 1.58 1.19
C ALA A 7 -8.73 2.90 0.83
N ALA A 8 -7.42 3.04 1.01
CA ALA A 8 -6.64 4.19 0.58
C ALA A 8 -6.86 4.52 -0.90
N ARG A 9 -6.70 3.52 -1.77
CA ARG A 9 -6.91 3.66 -3.21
C ARG A 9 -8.34 4.10 -3.56
N VAL A 10 -9.34 3.49 -2.91
CA VAL A 10 -10.76 3.82 -3.15
C VAL A 10 -11.09 5.23 -2.67
N ASN A 11 -10.54 5.65 -1.53
CA ASN A 11 -10.70 7.01 -1.00
C ASN A 11 -10.05 8.05 -1.91
N ALA A 12 -8.94 7.71 -2.56
CA ALA A 12 -8.32 8.53 -3.60
C ALA A 12 -9.10 8.54 -4.93
N GLY A 13 -10.20 7.79 -5.05
CA GLY A 13 -11.02 7.71 -6.26
C GLY A 13 -10.36 6.96 -7.42
N LEU A 14 -9.31 6.17 -7.15
CA LEU A 14 -8.50 5.52 -8.18
C LEU A 14 -8.93 4.08 -8.44
N THR A 15 -8.93 3.67 -9.70
CA THR A 15 -8.92 2.25 -10.06
C THR A 15 -7.54 1.62 -9.81
N GLN A 16 -7.45 0.29 -9.74
CA GLN A 16 -6.15 -0.40 -9.65
C GLN A 16 -5.20 -0.04 -10.80
N LYS A 17 -5.75 0.17 -12.01
CA LYS A 17 -4.96 0.53 -13.20
C LYS A 17 -4.42 1.96 -13.11
N GLN A 18 -5.23 2.91 -12.65
CA GLN A 18 -4.79 4.30 -12.46
C GLN A 18 -3.74 4.39 -11.36
N ALA A 19 -4.00 3.78 -10.19
CA ALA A 19 -3.02 3.73 -9.11
C ALA A 19 -1.68 3.11 -9.54
N ALA A 20 -1.73 2.06 -10.35
CA ALA A 20 -0.53 1.44 -10.91
C ALA A 20 0.25 2.40 -11.82
N ALA A 21 -0.45 3.16 -12.66
CA ALA A 21 0.17 4.17 -13.52
C ALA A 21 0.84 5.30 -12.71
N GLU A 22 0.17 5.80 -11.66
CA GLU A 22 0.70 6.87 -10.80
C GLU A 22 1.91 6.42 -9.98
N ILE A 23 1.86 5.20 -9.43
CA ILE A 23 2.95 4.64 -8.62
C ILE A 23 4.09 4.12 -9.53
N GLY A 24 3.82 3.91 -10.83
CA GLY A 24 4.78 3.38 -11.79
C GLY A 24 5.06 1.89 -11.60
N VAL A 25 4.02 1.09 -11.38
CA VAL A 25 4.08 -0.37 -11.22
C VAL A 25 3.04 -1.05 -12.11
N ALA A 26 3.07 -2.39 -12.19
CA ALA A 26 2.03 -3.13 -12.88
C ALA A 26 0.71 -3.12 -12.06
N LYS A 27 -0.44 -3.17 -12.74
CA LYS A 27 -1.75 -3.34 -12.08
C LYS A 27 -1.80 -4.58 -11.19
N GLU A 28 -1.08 -5.62 -11.58
CA GLU A 28 -0.93 -6.87 -10.82
C GLU A 28 -0.20 -6.65 -9.50
N THR A 29 0.80 -5.76 -9.48
CA THR A 29 1.54 -5.37 -8.27
C THR A 29 0.60 -4.74 -7.24
N ILE A 30 -0.24 -3.78 -7.65
CA ILE A 30 -1.26 -3.18 -6.78
C ILE A 30 -2.21 -4.26 -6.25
N SER A 31 -2.67 -5.14 -7.15
CA SER A 31 -3.56 -6.25 -6.81
C SER A 31 -2.93 -7.28 -5.84
N SER A 32 -1.60 -7.45 -5.91
CA SER A 32 -0.82 -8.31 -5.02
C SER A 32 -0.70 -7.69 -3.63
N TRP A 33 -0.38 -6.39 -3.57
CA TRP A 33 -0.27 -5.62 -2.33
C TRP A 33 -1.60 -5.54 -1.59
N GLU A 34 -2.71 -5.26 -2.29
CA GLU A 34 -4.05 -5.22 -1.69
C GLU A 34 -4.50 -6.58 -1.13
N ARG A 35 -3.96 -7.68 -1.69
CA ARG A 35 -4.20 -9.05 -1.22
C ARG A 35 -3.12 -9.56 -0.25
N LYS A 36 -2.17 -8.70 0.16
CA LYS A 36 -1.08 -9.05 1.09
C LYS A 36 -0.18 -10.20 0.60
N LYS A 37 -0.09 -10.41 -0.72
CA LYS A 37 0.78 -11.44 -1.33
C LYS A 37 2.25 -10.97 -1.43
N SER A 38 2.45 -9.68 -1.53
CA SER A 38 3.75 -9.01 -1.53
C SER A 38 3.58 -7.63 -0.95
N TYR A 39 4.69 -6.95 -0.65
CA TYR A 39 4.67 -5.62 -0.02
C TYR A 39 5.51 -4.64 -0.83
N PRO A 40 5.14 -3.35 -0.83
CA PRO A 40 5.97 -2.31 -1.44
C PRO A 40 7.30 -2.18 -0.70
N SER A 41 8.38 -2.00 -1.45
CA SER A 41 9.68 -1.62 -0.88
C SER A 41 9.63 -0.18 -0.37
N THR A 42 10.61 0.21 0.45
CA THR A 42 10.73 1.57 1.01
C THR A 42 10.65 2.67 -0.05
N GLY A 43 11.30 2.49 -1.21
CA GLY A 43 11.25 3.45 -2.32
C GLY A 43 9.87 3.58 -3.00
N MET A 44 8.96 2.62 -2.79
CA MET A 44 7.58 2.70 -3.29
C MET A 44 6.64 3.41 -2.31
N LEU A 45 7.00 3.50 -1.02
CA LEU A 45 6.15 4.15 -0.01
C LEU A 45 5.90 5.61 -0.37
N GLN A 46 6.94 6.37 -0.72
CA GLN A 46 6.81 7.77 -1.12
C GLN A 46 5.86 7.95 -2.32
N LYS A 47 5.88 7.00 -3.27
CA LYS A 47 4.99 7.04 -4.44
C LYS A 47 3.55 6.72 -4.07
N ILE A 48 3.35 5.80 -3.14
CA ILE A 48 2.02 5.46 -2.61
C ILE A 48 1.42 6.64 -1.85
N GLU A 49 2.23 7.31 -1.03
CA GLU A 49 1.81 8.52 -0.31
C GLU A 49 1.41 9.63 -1.28
N ALA A 50 2.21 9.86 -2.32
CA ALA A 50 1.90 10.83 -3.36
C ALA A 50 0.61 10.47 -4.11
N ALA A 51 0.40 9.20 -4.47
CA ALA A 51 -0.76 8.76 -5.25
C ALA A 51 -2.06 8.73 -4.42
N TYR A 52 -1.99 8.44 -3.13
CA TYR A 52 -3.18 8.31 -2.28
C TYR A 52 -3.43 9.49 -1.36
N HIS A 53 -2.51 10.48 -1.34
CA HIS A 53 -2.58 11.68 -0.51
C HIS A 53 -2.76 11.39 0.99
N ILE A 54 -2.20 10.27 1.46
CA ILE A 54 -2.21 9.86 2.86
C ILE A 54 -0.82 9.35 3.25
N PRO A 55 -0.39 9.56 4.50
CA PRO A 55 0.89 9.06 4.97
C PRO A 55 0.88 7.53 5.04
N TYR A 56 2.02 6.90 4.75
CA TYR A 56 2.12 5.44 4.73
C TYR A 56 1.84 4.83 6.12
N ASP A 57 2.07 5.58 7.20
CA ASP A 57 1.79 5.11 8.57
C ASP A 57 0.30 4.87 8.80
N ASP A 58 -0.58 5.62 8.12
CA ASP A 58 -2.02 5.39 8.16
C ASP A 58 -2.47 4.25 7.23
N ILE A 59 -1.55 3.60 6.50
CA ILE A 59 -1.85 2.47 5.61
C ILE A 59 -1.41 1.15 6.24
N ILE A 60 -2.36 0.22 6.37
CA ILE A 60 -2.12 -1.15 6.81
C ILE A 60 -1.58 -1.97 5.64
N PHE A 61 -0.26 -2.15 5.61
CA PHE A 61 0.41 -3.06 4.67
C PHE A 61 0.47 -4.48 5.24
N LEU A 62 0.87 -4.65 6.50
CA LEU A 62 1.06 -5.95 7.15
C LEU A 62 -0.16 -6.34 7.99
N SER A 63 -0.49 -7.65 8.03
CA SER A 63 -1.36 -8.18 9.09
C SER A 63 -0.56 -8.24 10.41
N PRO A 64 -1.16 -7.96 11.57
CA PRO A 64 -0.45 -7.89 12.86
C PRO A 64 0.21 -9.20 13.34
N ASN A 65 0.04 -10.33 12.64
CA ASN A 65 0.58 -11.63 13.06
C ASN A 65 2.02 -11.93 12.61
N ASN A 66 2.70 -10.98 11.95
CA ASN A 66 4.01 -11.21 11.33
C ASN A 66 5.11 -10.30 11.91
N ALA A 67 4.80 -9.48 12.91
CA ALA A 67 5.81 -8.78 13.68
C ALA A 67 6.53 -9.82 14.55
N LEU A 68 7.58 -10.43 14.00
CA LEU A 68 8.60 -11.08 14.82
C LEU A 68 9.05 -10.02 15.84
N SER A 69 8.71 -10.23 17.11
CA SER A 69 9.36 -9.52 18.20
C SER A 69 10.85 -9.81 18.07
N VAL A 70 11.62 -8.84 17.60
CA VAL A 70 13.02 -8.74 17.96
C VAL A 70 13.02 -8.25 19.40
N THR A 71 12.83 -9.19 20.32
CA THR A 71 13.22 -9.02 21.72
C THR A 71 14.75 -8.90 21.72
N ALA A 72 15.23 -7.69 21.93
CA ALA A 72 16.60 -7.41 22.33
C ALA A 72 16.81 -7.81 23.80
#